data_AF-A0A0R2V3T5-F1
#
_entry.id   AF-A0A0R2V3T5-F1
#
_cell.length_a   1.000
_cell.length_b   1.000
_cell.length_c   1.000
_cell.angle_alpha   90.00
_cell.angle_beta   90.00
_cell.angle_gamma   90.00
#
_symmetry.space_group_name_H-M   'P 1'
#
loop_
_entity.id
_entity.type
_entity.pdbx_description
1 polymer ?
#
loop_
_entity_poly.entity_id
_entity_poly.type
_entity_poly.pdbx_seq_one_letter_code
_entity_poly.pdbx_strand_id
1 'polypeptide(L)' 'MFDRYGRLVYECTDPRDRWDGNYNGRAMKEGTYLWQLNATYIDPDGTNQVRLSEQGSVVLIR' A
#
# COMPACT_ATOMS: atom_id res chain seq x y z
N MET A 1 -0.77 -4.23 -0.62
CA MET A 1 -1.69 -4.58 0.49
C MET A 1 -1.87 -6.09 0.54
N PHE A 2 -1.86 -6.66 1.74
CA PHE A 2 -2.03 -8.09 1.98
C PHE A 2 -3.17 -8.33 2.97
N ASP A 3 -3.92 -9.42 2.77
CA ASP A 3 -4.87 -9.89 3.77
C ASP A 3 -4.17 -10.64 4.91
N ARG A 4 -4.93 -11.05 5.94
CA ARG A 4 -4.41 -11.76 7.12
C ARG A 4 -3.73 -13.11 6.83
N TYR A 5 -3.84 -13.62 5.60
CA TYR A 5 -3.19 -14.85 5.15
C TYR A 5 -1.95 -14.57 4.30
N GLY A 6 -1.54 -13.31 4.17
CA GLY A 6 -0.39 -12.91 3.36
C GLY A 6 -0.66 -12.89 1.87
N ARG A 7 -1.93 -13.03 1.43
CA ARG A 7 -2.27 -12.93 0.01
C ARG A 7 -2.26 -11.47 -0.42
N LEU A 8 -1.60 -11.17 -1.53
CA LEU A 8 -1.64 -9.86 -2.17
C LEU A 8 -3.06 -9.57 -2.67
N VAL A 9 -3.62 -8.43 -2.25
CA VAL A 9 -4.99 -8.01 -2.62
C VAL A 9 -5.04 -6.66 -3.30
N TYR A 10 -3.93 -5.93 -3.31
CA TYR A 10 -3.78 -4.68 -4.06
C TYR A 10 -2.30 -4.33 -4.18
N GLU A 11 -1.90 -3.81 -5.33
CA GLU A 11 -0.59 -3.22 -5.60
C GLU A 11 -0.75 -2.03 -6.54
N CYS A 12 0.09 -1.01 -6.38
CA CYS A 12 0.16 0.11 -7.32
C CYS A 12 1.58 0.67 -7.37
N THR A 13 1.89 1.33 -8.48
CA THR A 13 3.15 2.08 -8.66
C THR A 13 2.90 3.58 -8.82
N ASP A 14 1.68 3.99 -9.19
CA ASP A 14 1.29 5.40 -9.18
C ASP A 14 1.00 5.83 -7.73
N PRO A 15 1.75 6.82 -7.19
CA PRO A 15 1.51 7.33 -5.84
C PRO A 15 0.16 8.06 -5.68
N ARG A 16 -0.56 8.35 -6.77
CA ARG A 16 -1.91 8.93 -6.73
C ARG A 16 -3.01 7.87 -6.65
N ASP A 17 -2.68 6.61 -6.93
CA ASP A 17 -3.62 5.51 -6.83
C ASP A 17 -3.81 5.08 -5.36
N ARG A 18 -4.93 4.42 -5.07
CA ARG A 18 -5.28 3.99 -3.72
C ARG A 18 -6.08 2.70 -3.72
N TRP A 19 -5.88 1.90 -2.69
CA TRP A 19 -6.76 0.77 -2.41
C TRP A 19 -8.12 1.26 -1.93
N ASP A 20 -9.19 0.76 -2.56
CA ASP A 20 -10.58 1.16 -2.31
C ASP A 20 -11.35 0.17 -1.42
N GLY A 21 -10.69 -0.88 -0.91
CA GLY A 21 -11.32 -1.93 -0.11
C GLY A 21 -11.96 -3.05 -0.92
N ASN A 22 -11.78 -3.07 -2.24
CA ASN A 22 -12.23 -4.16 -3.12
C ASN A 22 -11.06 -5.07 -3.55
N TYR A 23 -11.41 -6.31 -3.88
CA TYR A 23 -10.51 -7.25 -4.56
C TYR A 23 -11.32 -8.06 -5.58
N ASN A 24 -10.87 -8.06 -6.85
CA ASN A 24 -11.58 -8.69 -7.97
C ASN A 24 -13.06 -8.27 -8.06
N GLY A 25 -13.33 -6.97 -7.94
CA GLY A 25 -14.67 -6.40 -8.02
C GLY A 25 -15.61 -6.74 -6.85
N ARG A 26 -15.08 -7.36 -5.78
CA ARG A 26 -15.85 -7.70 -4.59
C ARG A 26 -15.35 -6.94 -3.37
N ALA A 27 -16.29 -6.43 -2.60
CA ALA A 27 -16.05 -5.85 -1.29
C ALA A 27 -15.32 -6.83 -0.37
N MET A 28 -14.19 -6.40 0.19
CA MET A 28 -13.47 -7.19 1.19
C MET A 28 -14.14 -7.08 2.56
N LYS A 29 -13.81 -8.03 3.46
CA LYS A 29 -14.33 -8.07 4.83
C LYS A 29 -13.65 -7.01 5.70
N GLU A 30 -14.37 -6.51 6.69
CA GLU A 30 -13.79 -5.69 7.75
C GLU A 30 -12.65 -6.46 8.46
N GLY A 31 -11.65 -5.71 8.91
CA GLY A 31 -10.49 -6.25 9.59
C GLY A 31 -9.19 -5.55 9.21
N THR A 32 -8.08 -6.11 9.70
CA THR A 32 -6.75 -5.54 9.50
C THR A 32 -6.09 -6.11 8.25
N TYR A 33 -5.53 -5.20 7.45
CA TYR A 33 -4.75 -5.48 6.24
C TYR A 33 -3.35 -4.93 6.41
N LEU A 34 -2.36 -5.62 5.86
CA LEU A 34 -0.96 -5.21 5.93
C LEU A 34 -0.57 -4.46 4.66
N TRP A 35 0.33 -3.50 4.78
CA TRP A 35 0.87 -2.77 3.65
C TRP A 35 2.38 -2.65 3.75
N GLN A 36 3.01 -2.56 2.58
CA GLN A 36 4.42 -2.28 2.41
C GLN A 36 4.56 -1.33 1.23
N LEU A 37 5.43 -0.34 1.39
CA LEU A 37 5.83 0.62 0.38
C LEU A 37 7.34 0.57 0.24
N ASN A 38 7.80 0.38 -0.99
CA ASN A 38 9.20 0.57 -1.35
C ASN A 38 9.24 1.63 -2.45
N ALA A 39 9.96 2.73 -2.21
CA ALA A 39 10.06 3.82 -3.16
C ALA A 39 11.48 4.39 -3.20
N THR A 40 11.80 5.04 -4.31
CA THR A 40 13.02 5.84 -4.43
C THR A 40 12.61 7.20 -4.97
N TYR A 41 13.05 8.26 -4.29
CA TYR A 41 12.78 9.63 -4.71
C TYR A 41 14.07 10.45 -4.69
N ILE A 42 14.06 11.55 -5.44
CA ILE A 42 15.14 12.54 -5.39
C ILE A 42 14.70 13.62 -4.41
N ASP A 43 15.59 14.02 -3.52
CA ASP A 43 15.32 15.13 -2.61
C ASP A 43 14.94 16.42 -3.38
N PRO A 44 14.27 17.38 -2.73
CA PRO A 44 13.89 18.64 -3.39
C PRO A 44 15.08 19.39 -3.99
N ASP A 45 16.28 19.19 -3.42
CA ASP A 45 17.53 19.81 -3.87
C ASP A 45 18.15 19.08 -5.09
N GLY A 46 17.53 18.00 -5.58
CA GLY A 46 17.94 17.30 -6.80
C GLY A 46 19.24 16.49 -6.68
N THR A 47 19.81 16.39 -5.49
CA THR A 47 21.20 15.98 -5.28
C THR A 47 21.30 14.58 -4.70
N ASN A 48 20.33 14.16 -3.87
CA ASN A 48 20.36 12.86 -3.22
C ASN A 48 19.22 11.97 -3.68
N GLN A 49 19.56 10.73 -3.99
CA GLN A 49 18.59 9.67 -4.17
C GLN A 49 18.30 9.00 -2.82
N VAL A 50 17.06 9.12 -2.35
CA VAL A 50 16.60 8.57 -1.07
C VAL A 50 15.79 7.31 -1.32
N ARG A 51 16.06 6.26 -0.54
CA ARG A 51 15.26 5.03 -0.51
C ARG A 51 14.31 5.08 0.67
N LEU A 52 13.03 4.82 0.40
CA LEU A 52 11.96 4.74 1.38
C LEU A 52 11.48 3.29 1.44
N SER A 53 11.42 2.72 2.64
CA SER A 53 10.88 1.39 2.91
C SER A 53 9.99 1.49 4.14
N GLU A 54 8.69 1.54 3.92
CA GLU A 54 7.71 1.68 4.98
C GLU A 54 6.76 0.48 4.98
N GLN A 55 6.23 0.15 6.14
CA GLN A 55 5.25 -0.92 6.28
C GLN A 55 4.34 -0.64 7.47
N GLY A 56 3.16 -1.24 7.46
CA GLY A 56 2.22 -1.10 8.56
C GLY A 56 0.93 -1.85 8.34
N SER A 57 -0.10 -1.42 9.05
CA SER A 57 -1.44 -1.98 8.94
C SER A 57 -2.50 -0.90 8.71
N VAL A 58 -3.57 -1.29 8.05
CA VAL A 58 -4.79 -0.49 7.85
C VAL A 58 -5.97 -1.32 8.35
N VAL A 59 -6.85 -0.71 9.12
CA VAL A 59 -8.11 -1.35 9.53
C VAL A 59 -9.21 -0.91 8.57
N LEU A 60 -9.82 -1.86 7.88
CA LEU A 60 -11.02 -1.64 7.08
C LEU A 60 -12.24 -1.75 8.00
N ILE A 61 -12.97 -0.64 8.13
CA ILE A 61 -14.25 -0.52 8.83
C ILE A 61 -15.34 -0.07 7.84
N ARG A 62 -16.61 -0.38 8.13
CA ARG A 62 -17.77 0.13 7.38
C ARG A 62 -18.80 0.73 8.32
#